data_AF-A0A7Y4RMC5-F1
#
_entry.id   AF-A0A7Y4RMC5-F1
#
_cell.length_a   1.000
_cell.length_b   1.000
_cell.length_c   1.000
_cell.angle_alpha   90.00
_cell.angle_beta   90.00
_cell.angle_gamma   90.00
#
_symmetry.space_group_name_H-M   'P 1'
#
loop_
_entity.id
_entity.type
_entity.pdbx_description
1 polymer ?
#
loop_
_entity_poly.entity_id
_entity_poly.type
_entity_poly.pdbx_seq_one_letter_code
_entity_poly.pdbx_strand_id
1 'polypeptide(L)'
;MKRFAFRLARLLELRESAEREQARAIGRALGTEMEQQARTTASAERLEEVQHQTVQTEAPTAAGMLCMYRLALEAAALQFESDAAALHLAHEVRMREADRFTVIQQERQVVERMRDRRRAVWEQEAVREEQAALDEVAQRTTAERPRS
;
A
#
# COMPACT_ATOMS: atom_id res chain seq x y z
N MET A 1 -32.48 -16.68 -4.69
CA MET A 1 -31.36 -16.07 -3.91
C MET A 1 -29.93 -16.30 -4.43
N LYS A 2 -29.63 -17.30 -5.28
CA LYS A 2 -28.24 -17.63 -5.72
C LYS A 2 -27.44 -16.48 -6.39
N ARG A 3 -28.10 -15.53 -7.07
CA ARG A 3 -27.43 -14.43 -7.81
C ARG A 3 -26.72 -13.40 -6.92
N PHE A 4 -27.15 -13.21 -5.67
CA PHE A 4 -26.61 -12.13 -4.82
C PHE A 4 -25.32 -12.52 -4.09
N ALA A 5 -25.20 -13.79 -3.66
CA ALA A 5 -23.97 -14.33 -3.06
C ALA A 5 -22.78 -14.31 -4.04
N PHE A 6 -23.04 -14.63 -5.31
CA PHE A 6 -22.04 -14.59 -6.38
C PHE A 6 -21.45 -13.19 -6.61
N ARG A 7 -22.25 -12.14 -6.40
CA ARG A 7 -21.79 -10.74 -6.56
C ARG A 7 -20.84 -10.31 -5.46
N LEU A 8 -21.02 -10.79 -4.23
CA LEU A 8 -20.23 -10.36 -3.08
C LEU A 8 -18.87 -11.08 -3.01
N ALA A 9 -18.84 -12.36 -3.38
CA ALA A 9 -17.58 -13.09 -3.60
C ALA A 9 -16.75 -12.44 -4.71
N ARG A 10 -17.37 -12.11 -5.85
CA ARG A 10 -16.69 -11.42 -6.94
C ARG A 10 -16.18 -10.03 -6.54
N LEU A 11 -16.96 -9.28 -5.75
CA LEU A 11 -16.52 -7.99 -5.23
C LEU A 11 -15.30 -8.14 -4.31
N LEU A 12 -15.29 -9.16 -3.44
CA LEU A 12 -14.16 -9.43 -2.56
C LEU A 12 -12.89 -9.75 -3.35
N GLU A 13 -12.98 -10.62 -4.37
CA GLU A 13 -11.86 -10.92 -5.28
C GLU A 13 -11.30 -9.65 -5.94
N LEU A 14 -12.18 -8.75 -6.40
CA LEU A 14 -11.77 -7.48 -7.00
C LEU A 14 -11.06 -6.59 -5.98
N ARG A 15 -11.53 -6.54 -4.74
CA ARG A 15 -10.89 -5.77 -3.65
C ARG A 15 -9.53 -6.36 -3.26
N GLU A 16 -9.42 -7.68 -3.15
CA GLU A 16 -8.13 -8.36 -2.90
C GLU A 16 -7.13 -8.15 -4.04
N SER A 17 -7.61 -8.11 -5.29
CA SER A 17 -6.76 -7.79 -6.43
C SER A 17 -6.28 -6.34 -6.39
N ALA A 18 -7.16 -5.41 -6.02
CA ALA A 18 -6.81 -4.00 -5.87
C ALA A 18 -5.79 -3.78 -4.74
N GLU A 19 -5.95 -4.45 -3.60
CA GLU A 19 -4.99 -4.41 -2.50
C GLU A 19 -3.62 -4.93 -2.92
N ARG A 20 -3.58 -6.06 -3.66
CA ARG A 20 -2.33 -6.61 -4.18
C ARG A 20 -1.64 -5.67 -5.16
N GLU A 21 -2.39 -5.02 -6.05
CA GLU A 21 -1.82 -4.06 -6.98
C GLU A 21 -1.31 -2.81 -6.25
N GLN A 22 -2.04 -2.34 -5.25
CA GLN A 22 -1.62 -1.21 -4.42
C GLN A 22 -0.38 -1.54 -3.58
N ALA A 23 -0.27 -2.76 -3.04
CA ALA A 23 0.94 -3.21 -2.34
C ALA A 23 2.17 -3.18 -3.26
N ARG A 24 2.00 -3.57 -4.54
CA ARG A 24 3.07 -3.44 -5.54
C ARG A 24 3.39 -1.97 -5.84
N ALA A 25 2.40 -1.10 -5.89
CA ALA A 25 2.61 0.34 -6.09
C ALA A 25 3.44 0.94 -4.95
N ILE A 26 3.13 0.61 -3.69
CA ILE A 26 3.96 1.00 -2.54
C ILE A 26 5.36 0.44 -2.66
N GLY A 27 5.51 -0.84 -3.03
CA GLY A 27 6.83 -1.46 -3.20
C GLY A 27 7.68 -0.73 -4.24
N ARG A 28 7.10 -0.32 -5.37
CA ARG A 28 7.77 0.50 -6.38
C ARG A 28 8.14 1.88 -5.84
N ALA A 29 7.22 2.56 -5.16
CA ALA A 29 7.46 3.88 -4.59
C ALA A 29 8.58 3.85 -3.52
N LEU A 30 8.60 2.83 -2.67
CA LEU A 30 9.67 2.61 -1.69
C LEU A 30 11.02 2.37 -2.38
N GLY A 31 11.05 1.54 -3.43
CA GLY A 31 12.25 1.34 -4.23
C GLY A 31 12.79 2.65 -4.81
N THR A 32 11.92 3.48 -5.38
CA THR A 32 12.31 4.81 -5.88
C THR A 32 12.81 5.72 -4.76
N GLU A 33 12.16 5.76 -3.59
CA GLU A 33 12.63 6.55 -2.45
C GLU A 33 14.03 6.12 -2.00
N MET A 34 14.28 4.81 -1.90
CA MET A 34 15.59 4.27 -1.54
C MET A 34 16.67 4.62 -2.58
N GLU A 35 16.34 4.56 -3.87
CA GLU A 35 17.24 4.98 -4.94
C GLU A 35 17.59 6.47 -4.86
N GLN A 36 16.58 7.34 -4.63
CA GLN A 36 16.83 8.78 -4.48
C GLN A 36 17.60 9.09 -3.20
N GLN A 37 17.38 8.34 -2.13
CA GLN A 37 18.14 8.48 -0.89
C GLN A 37 19.61 8.15 -1.12
N ALA A 38 19.90 7.04 -1.81
CA ALA A 38 21.27 6.68 -2.15
C ALA A 38 21.95 7.74 -3.05
N ARG A 39 21.23 8.30 -4.02
CA ARG A 39 21.73 9.39 -4.87
C ARG A 39 22.03 10.66 -4.07
N THR A 40 21.13 11.05 -3.17
CA THR A 40 21.29 12.23 -2.31
C THR A 40 22.50 12.06 -1.38
N THR A 41 22.70 10.87 -0.81
CA THR A 41 23.91 10.58 -0.02
C THR A 41 25.18 10.71 -0.87
N ALA A 42 25.19 10.13 -2.07
CA ALA A 42 26.35 10.20 -2.96
C ALA A 42 26.66 11.64 -3.44
N SER A 43 25.64 12.46 -3.73
CA SER A 43 25.86 13.87 -4.08
C SER A 43 26.26 14.73 -2.89
N ALA A 44 25.79 14.41 -1.67
CA ALA A 44 26.27 15.04 -0.45
C ALA A 44 27.76 14.75 -0.19
N GLU A 45 28.17 13.49 -0.29
CA GLU A 45 29.59 13.08 -0.16
C GLU A 45 30.47 13.78 -1.19
N ARG A 46 29.99 13.86 -2.45
CA ARG A 46 30.71 14.57 -3.52
C ARG A 46 30.83 16.08 -3.24
N LEU A 47 29.77 16.70 -2.72
CA LEU A 47 29.79 18.11 -2.35
C LEU A 47 30.82 18.36 -1.24
N GLU A 48 30.85 17.51 -0.22
CA GLU A 48 31.84 17.57 0.85
C GLU A 48 33.28 17.39 0.33
N GLU A 49 33.50 16.43 -0.57
CA GLU A 49 34.82 16.21 -1.20
C GLU A 49 35.29 17.46 -1.96
N VAL A 50 34.42 18.06 -2.78
CA VAL A 50 34.74 19.28 -3.53
C VAL A 50 35.03 20.45 -2.58
N GLN A 51 34.23 20.61 -1.52
CA GLN A 51 34.48 21.61 -0.48
C GLN A 51 35.85 21.41 0.17
N HIS A 52 36.20 20.17 0.53
CA HIS A 52 37.48 19.87 1.14
C HIS A 52 38.66 20.20 0.23
N GLN A 53 38.57 19.82 -1.06
CA GLN A 53 39.60 20.13 -2.06
C GLN A 53 39.80 21.64 -2.24
N THR A 54 38.73 22.43 -2.15
CA THR A 54 38.81 23.89 -2.23
C THR A 54 39.42 24.55 -0.99
N VAL A 55 39.27 23.95 0.20
CA VAL A 55 39.82 24.49 1.45
C VAL A 55 41.30 24.15 1.62
N GLN A 56 41.75 22.99 1.13
CA GLN A 56 43.15 22.53 1.25
C GLN A 56 44.14 23.23 0.30
N THR A 57 43.70 24.18 -0.51
CA THR A 57 44.58 24.89 -1.45
C THR A 57 45.39 25.98 -0.73
N GLU A 58 46.46 25.59 -0.03
CA GLU A 58 47.29 26.49 0.79
C GLU A 58 48.36 27.29 0.00
N ALA A 59 48.62 26.94 -1.26
CA ALA A 59 49.61 27.59 -2.13
C ALA A 59 49.00 28.77 -2.92
N PRO A 60 49.82 29.74 -3.40
CA PRO A 60 49.34 30.80 -4.30
C PRO A 60 48.71 30.18 -5.55
N THR A 61 47.39 30.15 -5.56
CA THR A 61 46.58 29.46 -6.56
C THR A 61 46.29 30.41 -7.71
N ALA A 62 46.52 29.97 -8.95
CA ALA A 62 46.23 30.79 -10.12
C ALA A 62 44.74 31.18 -10.15
N ALA A 63 44.43 32.43 -10.52
CA ALA A 63 43.05 32.93 -10.55
C ALA A 63 42.08 32.05 -11.38
N GLY A 64 42.58 31.43 -12.46
CA GLY A 64 41.81 30.47 -13.26
C GLY A 64 41.39 29.22 -12.48
N MET A 65 42.26 28.71 -11.60
CA MET A 65 41.96 27.54 -10.76
C MET A 65 40.89 27.86 -9.70
N LEU A 66 40.93 29.06 -9.11
CA LEU A 66 39.88 29.52 -8.19
C LEU A 66 38.51 29.60 -8.87
N CYS A 67 38.46 30.05 -10.13
CA CYS A 67 37.23 30.06 -10.92
C CYS A 67 36.71 28.63 -11.16
N MET A 68 37.59 27.69 -11.53
CA MET A 68 37.22 26.28 -11.74
C MET A 68 36.71 25.62 -10.46
N TYR A 69 37.33 25.90 -9.32
CA TYR A 69 36.89 25.42 -8.01
C TYR A 69 35.50 25.93 -7.65
N ARG A 70 35.23 27.22 -7.87
CA ARG A 70 33.90 27.80 -7.63
C ARG A 70 32.83 27.13 -8.50
N LEU A 71 33.12 26.94 -9.79
CA LEU A 71 32.20 26.27 -10.71
C LEU A 71 31.95 24.80 -10.31
N ALA A 72 32.98 24.08 -9.87
CA ALA A 72 32.84 22.71 -9.39
C ALA A 72 31.96 22.64 -8.13
N LEU A 73 32.15 23.58 -7.19
CA LEU A 73 31.35 23.67 -5.98
C LEU A 73 29.88 24.01 -6.29
N GLU A 74 29.64 25.01 -7.15
CA GLU A 74 28.30 25.39 -7.60
C GLU A 74 27.59 24.21 -8.29
N ALA A 75 28.29 23.48 -9.16
CA ALA A 75 27.73 22.31 -9.83
C ALA A 75 27.40 21.16 -8.85
N ALA A 76 28.28 20.90 -7.88
CA ALA A 76 28.03 19.88 -6.86
C ALA A 76 26.86 20.26 -5.94
N ALA A 77 26.75 21.53 -5.55
CA ALA A 77 25.65 22.05 -4.75
C ALA A 77 24.31 21.93 -5.49
N LEU A 78 24.27 22.35 -6.76
CA LEU A 78 23.07 22.23 -7.60
C LEU A 78 22.62 20.77 -7.76
N GLN A 79 23.57 19.85 -7.94
CA GLN A 79 23.25 18.42 -8.03
C GLN A 79 22.66 17.89 -6.73
N PHE A 80 23.26 18.24 -5.58
CA PHE A 80 22.73 17.87 -4.27
C PHE A 80 21.32 18.42 -4.02
N GLU A 81 21.07 19.69 -4.33
CA GLU A 81 19.75 20.31 -4.20
C GLU A 81 18.70 19.61 -5.10
N SER A 82 19.09 19.28 -6.33
CA SER A 82 18.23 18.52 -7.26
C SER A 82 17.89 17.13 -6.72
N ASP A 83 18.88 16.40 -6.21
CA ASP A 83 18.67 15.05 -5.67
C ASP A 83 17.83 15.10 -4.38
N ALA A 84 18.04 16.09 -3.52
CA ALA A 84 17.25 16.30 -2.32
C ALA A 84 15.78 16.62 -2.64
N ALA A 85 15.53 17.45 -3.67
CA ALA A 85 14.18 17.71 -4.16
C ALA A 85 13.51 16.44 -4.73
N ALA A 86 14.27 15.63 -5.47
CA ALA A 86 13.79 14.35 -6.00
C ALA A 86 13.46 13.34 -4.88
N LEU A 87 14.28 13.27 -3.83
CA LEU A 87 14.03 12.47 -2.65
C LEU A 87 12.75 12.92 -1.92
N HIS A 88 12.56 14.23 -1.75
CA HIS A 88 11.35 14.77 -1.15
C HIS A 88 10.09 14.37 -1.94
N LEU A 89 10.12 14.51 -3.27
CA LEU A 89 9.02 14.09 -4.14
C LEU A 89 8.77 12.58 -4.05
N ALA A 90 9.82 11.75 -4.03
CA ALA A 90 9.69 10.31 -3.89
C ALA A 90 9.03 9.92 -2.56
N HIS A 91 9.40 10.61 -1.47
CA HIS A 91 8.78 10.44 -0.15
C HIS A 91 7.29 10.80 -0.17
N GLU A 92 6.91 11.93 -0.78
CA GLU A 92 5.50 12.31 -0.92
C GLU A 92 4.70 11.26 -1.70
N VAL A 93 5.28 10.73 -2.78
CA VAL A 93 4.64 9.67 -3.57
C VAL A 93 4.45 8.42 -2.72
N ARG A 94 5.47 7.95 -1.99
CA ARG A 94 5.32 6.79 -1.09
C ARG A 94 4.21 7.03 -0.05
N MET A 95 4.15 8.21 0.55
CA MET A 95 3.09 8.56 1.51
C MET A 95 1.70 8.50 0.89
N ARG A 96 1.51 9.06 -0.31
CA ARG A 96 0.23 8.99 -1.03
C ARG A 96 -0.17 7.55 -1.35
N GLU A 97 0.77 6.71 -1.76
CA GLU A 97 0.50 5.29 -2.03
C GLU A 97 0.18 4.51 -0.74
N ALA A 98 0.78 4.87 0.40
CA ALA A 98 0.45 4.31 1.71
C ALA A 98 -0.97 4.67 2.15
N ASP A 99 -1.37 5.94 2.01
CA ASP A 99 -2.73 6.40 2.34
C ASP A 99 -3.78 5.67 1.49
N ARG A 100 -3.52 5.52 0.18
CA ARG A 100 -4.38 4.76 -0.74
C ARG A 100 -4.52 3.30 -0.32
N PHE A 101 -3.43 2.68 0.13
CA PHE A 101 -3.47 1.30 0.61
C PHE A 101 -4.31 1.15 1.87
N THR A 102 -4.21 2.08 2.82
CA THR A 102 -5.06 2.08 4.01
C THR A 102 -6.54 2.16 3.63
N VAL A 103 -6.91 3.02 2.68
CA VAL A 103 -8.30 3.11 2.18
C VAL A 103 -8.73 1.78 1.57
N ILE A 104 -7.92 1.19 0.67
CA ILE A 104 -8.26 -0.08 0.01
C ILE A 104 -8.43 -1.22 1.02
N GLN A 105 -7.58 -1.28 2.06
CA GLN A 105 -7.72 -2.27 3.13
C GLN A 105 -9.03 -2.09 3.91
N GLN A 106 -9.38 -0.84 4.26
CA GLN A 106 -10.65 -0.55 4.94
C GLN A 106 -11.83 -0.99 4.07
N GLU A 107 -11.80 -0.71 2.77
CA GLU A 107 -12.84 -1.13 1.85
C GLU A 107 -12.97 -2.67 1.76
N ARG A 108 -11.85 -3.41 1.70
CA ARG A 108 -11.88 -4.88 1.76
C ARG A 108 -12.52 -5.38 3.05
N GLN A 109 -12.10 -4.85 4.21
CA GLN A 109 -12.64 -5.26 5.51
C GLN A 109 -14.15 -4.98 5.64
N VAL A 110 -14.66 -3.92 5.00
CA VAL A 110 -16.10 -3.65 4.94
C VAL A 110 -16.81 -4.76 4.17
N VAL A 111 -16.30 -5.16 3.00
CA VAL A 111 -16.89 -6.22 2.18
C VAL A 111 -16.81 -7.58 2.88
N GLU A 112 -15.70 -7.89 3.55
CA GLU A 112 -15.56 -9.11 4.36
C GLU A 112 -16.61 -9.18 5.47
N ARG A 113 -16.79 -8.09 6.22
CA ARG A 113 -17.82 -8.02 7.27
C ARG A 113 -19.23 -8.18 6.70
N MET A 114 -19.51 -7.66 5.50
CA MET A 114 -20.80 -7.88 4.82
C MET A 114 -20.99 -9.35 4.43
N ARG A 115 -19.94 -10.01 3.93
CA ARG A 115 -19.95 -11.44 3.60
C ARG A 115 -20.28 -12.26 4.84
N ASP A 116 -19.58 -12.02 5.94
CA ASP A 116 -19.68 -12.81 7.17
C ASP A 116 -21.06 -12.61 7.82
N ARG A 117 -21.58 -11.36 7.84
CA ARG A 117 -22.97 -11.10 8.27
C ARG A 117 -23.98 -11.84 7.41
N ARG A 118 -23.80 -11.85 6.08
CA ARG A 118 -24.74 -12.53 5.19
C ARG A 118 -24.69 -14.05 5.37
N ARG A 119 -23.50 -14.59 5.58
CA ARG A 119 -23.30 -16.01 5.91
C ARG A 119 -24.03 -16.37 7.20
N ALA A 120 -23.87 -15.58 8.27
CA ALA A 120 -24.55 -15.81 9.54
C ALA A 120 -26.08 -15.79 9.39
N VAL A 121 -26.64 -14.85 8.61
CA VAL A 121 -28.09 -14.81 8.32
C VAL A 121 -28.53 -16.08 7.58
N TRP A 122 -27.78 -16.50 6.56
CA TRP A 122 -28.12 -17.70 5.80
C TRP A 122 -28.05 -18.97 6.65
N GLU A 123 -27.05 -19.10 7.52
CA GLU A 123 -26.94 -20.23 8.46
C GLU A 123 -28.13 -20.27 9.44
N GLN A 124 -28.57 -19.11 9.95
CA GLN A 124 -29.77 -19.03 10.79
C GLN A 124 -31.06 -19.38 10.04
N GLU A 125 -31.21 -18.92 8.79
CA GLU A 125 -32.34 -19.27 7.93
C GLU A 125 -32.39 -20.78 7.67
N ALA A 126 -31.25 -21.39 7.34
CA ALA A 126 -31.15 -22.83 7.08
C ALA A 126 -31.51 -23.67 8.31
N VAL A 127 -31.03 -23.30 9.51
CA VAL A 127 -31.39 -23.99 10.76
C VAL A 127 -32.89 -23.90 11.04
N ARG A 128 -33.51 -22.74 10.78
CA ARG A 128 -34.97 -22.57 10.95
C ARG A 128 -35.76 -23.42 9.96
N GLU A 129 -35.32 -23.49 8.71
CA GLU A 129 -35.94 -24.35 7.69
C GLU A 129 -35.82 -25.84 8.06
N GLU A 130 -34.67 -26.27 8.55
CA GLU A 130 -34.45 -27.64 9.02
C GLU A 130 -35.34 -27.98 10.22
N GLN A 131 -35.41 -27.10 11.22
CA GLN A 131 -36.30 -27.26 12.38
C GLN A 131 -37.77 -27.34 11.98
N ALA A 132 -38.23 -26.46 11.09
CA ALA A 132 -39.60 -26.48 10.60
C ALA A 132 -39.94 -27.79 9.86
N ALA A 133 -38.99 -28.31 9.06
CA ALA A 133 -39.16 -29.59 8.38
C ALA A 133 -39.22 -30.78 9.36
N LEU A 134 -38.39 -30.78 10.40
CA LEU A 134 -38.40 -31.82 11.44
C LEU A 134 -39.70 -31.79 12.25
N ASP A 135 -40.17 -30.61 12.63
CA ASP A 135 -41.43 -30.41 13.35
C ASP A 135 -42.63 -30.92 12.53
N GLU A 136 -42.65 -30.64 11.22
CA GLU A 136 -43.70 -31.14 10.32
C GLU A 136 -43.72 -32.68 10.25
N VAL A 137 -42.56 -33.32 10.15
CA VAL A 137 -42.44 -34.79 10.17
C VAL A 137 -42.90 -35.36 11.52
N ALA A 138 -42.53 -34.72 12.63
CA ALA A 138 -42.97 -35.11 13.97
C ALA A 138 -44.50 -35.01 14.13
N GLN A 139 -45.11 -33.94 13.62
CA GLN A 139 -46.58 -33.78 13.65
C GLN A 139 -47.30 -34.86 12.83
N ARG A 140 -46.80 -35.18 11.62
CA ARG A 140 -47.38 -36.24 10.78
C ARG A 140 -47.29 -37.63 11.44
N THR A 141 -46.12 -37.98 11.97
CA THR A 141 -45.92 -39.28 12.65
C THR A 141 -46.72 -39.43 13.95
N THR A 142 -46.97 -38.31 14.66
CA THR A 142 -47.81 -38.32 15.86
C THR A 142 -49.30 -38.43 15.54
N ALA A 143 -49.74 -37.84 14.41
CA ALA A 143 -51.12 -37.94 13.93
C ALA A 143 -51.47 -39.35 13.40
N GLU A 144 -50.48 -40.09 12.89
CA GLU A 144 -50.65 -41.44 12.35
C GLU A 144 -50.58 -42.56 13.42
N ARG A 145 -50.27 -42.24 14.69
CA ARG A 145 -50.33 -43.22 15.80
C ARG A 145 -51.77 -43.29 16.36
N PRO A 146 -52.53 -44.38 16.11
CA PRO A 146 -53.85 -44.54 16.73
C PRO A 146 -53.68 -44.78 18.23
N ARG A 147 -54.47 -44.04 19.02
CA ARG A 147 -54.56 -44.27 20.47
C ARG A 147 -55.20 -45.65 20.70
N SER A 148 -54.37 -46.61 21.10
CA SER A 148 -54.77 -47.91 21.65
C SER A 148 -55.36 -47.76 23.04
#